data_AF-A0AAW2ZF82-F1
#
_entry.id   AF-A0AAW2ZF82-F1
#
_cell.length_a   1.000
_cell.length_b   1.000
_cell.length_c   1.000
_cell.angle_alpha   90.00
_cell.angle_beta   90.00
_cell.angle_gamma   90.00
#
_symmetry.space_group_name_H-M   'P 1'
#
loop_
_entity.id
_entity.type
_entity.pdbx_description
1 polymer ?
#
loop_
_entity_poly.entity_id
_entity_poly.type
_entity_poly.pdbx_seq_one_letter_code
_entity_poly.pdbx_strand_id
1 'polypeptide(L)'
;MAHRIYEYSNHVNEEFSSSLQQLHDYVNIIKSIEANDSAPMWEFLKTEDNVNVYRLPVHHGSYNEQLHDKLPHMVKGVATIPKSLPEMFAHLQNMTFEQRKALDPLVTSFVTKEMEHKKAFNELCVCRCNFKPPTWFLAARDFVFLSQTYLFDNQGQEIPLPEDNEFLDDFVLANKDKIAKIIAVSRSVDEDEISRCRRSSEYTLAHGEVRGFIRCIAWVIDRIDDNSCRGQTLSEMDVAGYVPDWVKGIIAQHNASGLIKLKNHIEGNK
;
A
#
# COMPACT_ATOMS: atom_id res chain seq x y z
N MET A 1 -30.55 -11.06 -16.09
CA MET A 1 -29.69 -10.03 -15.47
C MET A 1 -28.60 -10.65 -14.59
N ALA A 2 -28.91 -11.67 -13.77
CA ALA A 2 -27.92 -12.38 -12.94
C ALA A 2 -26.81 -13.15 -13.71
N HIS A 3 -27.09 -13.62 -14.94
CA HIS A 3 -26.10 -14.37 -15.75
C HIS A 3 -24.96 -13.51 -16.31
N ARG A 4 -25.15 -12.19 -16.50
CA ARG A 4 -24.09 -11.31 -17.02
C ARG A 4 -23.06 -10.93 -15.97
N ILE A 5 -23.45 -10.83 -14.70
CA ILE A 5 -22.55 -10.44 -13.60
C ILE A 5 -21.52 -11.57 -13.31
N TYR A 6 -21.94 -12.84 -13.46
CA TYR A 6 -21.06 -13.99 -13.23
C TYR A 6 -19.90 -14.11 -14.23
N GLU A 7 -20.09 -13.75 -15.49
CA GLU A 7 -19.03 -13.80 -16.52
C GLU A 7 -17.97 -12.70 -16.34
N TYR A 8 -18.31 -11.56 -15.73
CA TYR A 8 -17.35 -10.45 -15.51
C TYR A 8 -16.38 -10.72 -14.36
N SER A 9 -16.82 -11.39 -13.28
CA SER A 9 -15.93 -11.70 -12.14
C SER A 9 -14.83 -12.71 -12.47
N ASN A 10 -15.06 -13.63 -13.42
CA ASN A 10 -14.05 -14.63 -13.81
C ASN A 10 -12.99 -14.07 -14.75
N HIS A 11 -13.34 -13.12 -15.63
CA HIS A 11 -12.37 -12.51 -16.56
C HIS A 11 -11.34 -11.63 -15.85
N VAL A 12 -11.75 -10.92 -14.80
CA VAL A 12 -10.83 -10.12 -13.98
C VAL A 12 -9.76 -11.00 -13.30
N ASN A 13 -10.12 -12.22 -12.90
CA ASN A 13 -9.19 -13.15 -12.24
C ASN A 13 -8.12 -13.67 -13.21
N GLU A 14 -8.49 -13.94 -14.45
CA GLU A 14 -7.53 -14.33 -15.48
C GLU A 14 -6.63 -13.15 -15.86
N GLU A 15 -7.19 -11.95 -15.97
CA GLU A 15 -6.49 -10.73 -16.40
C GLU A 15 -5.43 -10.26 -15.40
N PHE A 16 -5.64 -10.45 -14.09
CA PHE A 16 -4.71 -9.99 -13.03
C PHE A 16 -4.12 -11.13 -12.17
N SER A 17 -4.24 -12.39 -12.61
CA SER A 17 -3.81 -13.57 -11.84
C SER A 17 -2.36 -13.49 -11.35
N SER A 18 -1.46 -13.00 -12.20
CA SER A 18 -0.04 -12.78 -11.86
C SER A 18 0.09 -11.69 -10.79
N SER A 19 -0.56 -10.55 -11.00
CA SER A 19 -0.55 -9.45 -10.04
C SER A 19 -1.08 -9.84 -8.65
N LEU A 20 -2.17 -10.59 -8.60
CA LEU A 20 -2.79 -11.09 -7.37
C LEU A 20 -1.91 -12.12 -6.64
N GLN A 21 -1.30 -13.06 -7.36
CA GLN A 21 -0.39 -14.03 -6.74
C GLN A 21 0.80 -13.32 -6.08
N GLN A 22 1.38 -12.35 -6.77
CA GLN A 22 2.53 -11.60 -6.27
C GLN A 22 2.16 -10.70 -5.08
N LEU A 23 0.93 -10.17 -5.00
CA LEU A 23 0.43 -9.50 -3.79
C LEU A 23 0.42 -10.44 -2.59
N HIS A 24 -0.05 -11.68 -2.77
CA HIS A 24 -0.02 -12.70 -1.72
C HIS A 24 1.42 -13.08 -1.33
N ASP A 25 2.34 -13.18 -2.29
CA ASP A 25 3.75 -13.41 -2.02
C ASP A 25 4.36 -12.27 -1.17
N TYR A 26 3.98 -11.02 -1.44
CA TYR A 26 4.40 -9.87 -0.63
C TYR A 26 3.90 -9.94 0.80
N VAL A 27 2.67 -10.41 1.04
CA VAL A 27 2.17 -10.62 2.41
C VAL A 27 3.06 -11.60 3.17
N ASN A 28 3.49 -12.69 2.53
CA ASN A 28 4.39 -13.66 3.15
C ASN A 28 5.77 -13.05 3.42
N ILE A 29 6.30 -12.24 2.51
CA ILE A 29 7.54 -11.49 2.72
C ILE A 29 7.40 -10.53 3.90
N ILE A 30 6.31 -9.76 3.99
CA ILE A 30 6.04 -8.81 5.07
C ILE A 30 5.98 -9.54 6.42
N LYS A 31 5.22 -10.64 6.51
CA LYS A 31 5.15 -11.46 7.72
C LYS A 31 6.52 -11.99 8.14
N SER A 32 7.35 -12.38 7.16
CA SER A 32 8.71 -12.84 7.42
C SER A 32 9.64 -11.72 7.87
N ILE A 33 9.50 -10.51 7.32
CA ILE A 33 10.20 -9.31 7.78
C ILE A 33 9.83 -9.00 9.22
N GLU A 34 8.54 -9.03 9.57
CA GLU A 34 8.05 -8.76 10.92
C GLU A 34 8.51 -9.80 11.94
N ALA A 35 8.50 -11.08 11.57
CA ALA A 35 8.99 -12.16 12.43
C ALA A 35 10.49 -12.03 12.74
N ASN A 36 11.25 -11.39 11.84
CA ASN A 36 12.69 -11.21 11.94
C ASN A 36 13.09 -9.78 12.34
N ASP A 37 12.16 -8.94 12.85
CA ASP A 37 12.37 -7.52 13.21
C ASP A 37 13.42 -7.27 14.33
N SER A 38 14.21 -8.29 14.66
CA SER A 38 15.50 -8.13 15.32
C SER A 38 16.35 -7.07 14.60
N ALA A 39 17.01 -6.23 15.40
CA ALA A 39 17.66 -4.99 15.00
C ALA A 39 18.76 -5.04 13.90
N PRO A 40 19.44 -6.15 13.53
CA PRO A 40 20.51 -6.03 12.53
C PRO A 40 20.02 -5.86 11.08
N MET A 41 18.72 -5.99 10.79
CA MET A 41 18.22 -5.88 9.41
C MET A 41 17.77 -4.48 8.99
N TRP A 42 17.52 -3.56 9.92
CA TRP A 42 16.98 -2.24 9.60
C TRP A 42 17.92 -1.14 10.07
N GLU A 43 18.34 -0.29 9.13
CA GLU A 43 19.11 0.91 9.47
C GLU A 43 18.15 2.04 9.84
N PHE A 44 18.26 2.52 11.07
CA PHE A 44 17.52 3.70 11.53
C PHE A 44 17.96 4.95 10.77
N LEU A 45 16.99 5.72 10.25
CA LEU A 45 17.25 6.97 9.55
C LEU A 45 16.95 8.19 10.42
N LYS A 46 15.72 8.28 10.95
CA LYS A 46 15.25 9.43 11.73
C LYS A 46 13.99 9.10 12.53
N THR A 47 13.70 9.97 13.51
CA THR A 47 12.39 10.07 14.14
C THR A 47 11.80 11.44 13.83
N GLU A 48 10.53 11.48 13.41
CA GLU A 48 9.80 12.71 13.09
C GLU A 48 8.34 12.52 13.53
N ASP A 49 7.78 13.44 14.32
CA ASP A 49 6.41 13.37 14.89
C ASP A 49 6.07 12.05 15.60
N ASN A 50 7.06 11.47 16.29
CA ASN A 50 7.01 10.15 16.93
C ASN A 50 6.78 8.99 15.96
N VAL A 51 7.19 9.16 14.70
CA VAL A 51 7.30 8.09 13.71
C VAL A 51 8.77 7.79 13.47
N ASN A 52 9.14 6.53 13.64
CA ASN A 52 10.49 6.07 13.37
C ASN A 52 10.59 5.61 11.92
N VAL A 53 11.58 6.13 11.20
CA VAL A 53 11.84 5.78 9.79
C VAL A 53 13.12 4.97 9.71
N TYR A 54 13.06 3.86 8.99
CA TYR A 54 14.16 2.93 8.76
C TYR A 54 14.32 2.67 7.26
N ARG A 55 15.51 2.20 6.85
CA ARG A 55 15.74 1.62 5.53
C ARG A 55 16.34 0.22 5.64
N LEU A 56 16.09 -0.61 4.64
CA LEU A 56 16.81 -1.86 4.48
C LEU A 56 18.23 -1.53 3.97
N PRO A 57 19.30 -1.94 4.70
CA PRO A 57 20.67 -1.66 4.28
C PRO A 57 21.07 -2.53 3.07
N VAL A 58 21.95 -1.98 2.24
CA VAL A 58 22.40 -2.58 0.97
C VAL A 58 23.32 -3.80 1.18
N HIS A 59 23.81 -4.06 2.41
CA HIS A 59 24.81 -5.10 2.67
C HIS A 59 24.57 -5.89 3.97
N HIS A 60 24.71 -7.22 3.83
CA HIS A 60 25.05 -8.28 4.80
C HIS A 60 23.99 -9.37 4.99
N GLY A 61 24.29 -10.57 4.46
CA GLY A 61 23.64 -11.85 4.80
C GLY A 61 22.84 -12.49 3.65
N SER A 62 22.90 -13.81 3.53
CA SER A 62 22.24 -14.62 2.48
C SER A 62 20.71 -14.49 2.43
N TYR A 63 20.08 -14.02 3.51
CA TYR A 63 18.64 -13.71 3.55
C TYR A 63 18.33 -12.33 2.94
N ASN A 64 19.25 -11.36 3.10
CA ASN A 64 19.11 -10.01 2.55
C ASN A 64 19.31 -9.98 1.04
N GLU A 65 20.13 -10.84 0.44
CA GLU A 65 20.41 -10.79 -1.00
C GLU A 65 19.15 -11.00 -1.86
N GLN A 66 18.30 -11.99 -1.56
CA GLN A 66 17.07 -12.24 -2.33
C GLN A 66 16.01 -11.13 -2.20
N LEU A 67 15.98 -10.48 -1.03
CA LEU A 67 15.04 -9.40 -0.72
C LEU A 67 15.54 -8.05 -1.26
N HIS A 68 16.84 -7.79 -1.15
CA HIS A 68 17.52 -6.62 -1.69
C HIS A 68 17.54 -6.60 -3.22
N ASP A 69 17.73 -7.75 -3.88
CA ASP A 69 17.62 -7.87 -5.34
C ASP A 69 16.20 -7.51 -5.83
N LYS A 70 15.19 -7.68 -4.97
CA LYS A 70 13.80 -7.36 -5.28
C LYS A 70 13.39 -5.95 -4.84
N LEU A 71 13.88 -5.46 -3.70
CA LEU A 71 13.45 -4.23 -3.01
C LEU A 71 14.65 -3.45 -2.40
N PRO A 72 15.58 -2.94 -3.22
CA PRO A 72 16.85 -2.37 -2.76
C PRO A 72 16.74 -1.06 -1.97
N HIS A 73 15.60 -0.35 -2.05
CA HIS A 73 15.41 0.94 -1.38
C HIS A 73 14.30 0.92 -0.33
N MET A 74 13.95 -0.27 0.16
CA MET A 74 12.77 -0.42 0.99
C MET A 74 12.91 0.37 2.27
N VAL A 75 11.91 1.21 2.52
CA VAL A 75 11.82 2.01 3.74
C VAL A 75 10.65 1.54 4.59
N LYS A 76 10.80 1.72 5.89
CA LYS A 76 9.78 1.42 6.88
C LYS A 76 9.48 2.64 7.73
N GLY A 77 8.21 3.01 7.87
CA GLY A 77 7.73 3.93 8.90
C GLY A 77 6.99 3.15 9.99
N VAL A 78 7.21 3.47 11.27
CA VAL A 78 6.50 2.83 12.39
C VAL A 78 6.02 3.88 13.37
N ALA A 79 4.75 3.80 13.77
CA ALA A 79 4.12 4.72 14.71
C ALA A 79 3.03 4.03 15.52
N THR A 80 2.78 4.53 16.73
CA THR A 80 1.53 4.26 17.45
C THR A 80 0.50 5.33 17.06
N ILE A 81 -0.71 4.90 16.73
CA ILE A 81 -1.81 5.77 16.30
C ILE A 81 -2.94 5.64 17.34
N PRO A 82 -3.47 6.77 17.87
CA PRO A 82 -4.54 6.76 18.86
C PRO A 82 -5.91 6.54 18.21
N LYS A 83 -6.05 5.44 17.48
CA LYS A 83 -7.32 4.93 16.93
C LYS A 83 -7.38 3.43 17.11
N SER A 84 -8.58 2.91 17.38
CA SER A 84 -8.82 1.47 17.35
C SER A 84 -8.57 0.91 15.95
N LEU A 85 -8.25 -0.38 15.86
CA LEU A 85 -8.02 -1.05 14.57
C LEU A 85 -9.21 -0.90 13.59
N PRO A 86 -10.49 -1.09 14.01
CA PRO A 86 -11.63 -0.87 13.12
C PRO A 86 -11.77 0.58 12.64
N GLU A 87 -11.57 1.56 13.53
CA GLU A 87 -11.65 2.98 13.15
C GLU A 87 -10.53 3.37 12.19
N MET A 88 -9.33 2.84 12.41
CA MET A 88 -8.18 3.05 11.54
C MET A 88 -8.44 2.46 10.15
N PHE A 89 -9.00 1.25 10.10
CA PHE A 89 -9.38 0.59 8.86
C PHE A 89 -10.44 1.38 8.09
N ALA A 90 -11.55 1.71 8.75
CA ALA A 90 -12.62 2.51 8.15
C ALA A 90 -12.11 3.88 7.67
N HIS A 91 -11.19 4.51 8.41
CA HIS A 91 -10.59 5.78 8.02
C HIS A 91 -9.74 5.67 6.75
N LEU A 92 -8.95 4.59 6.59
CA LEU A 92 -8.15 4.36 5.39
C LEU A 92 -8.98 4.01 4.16
N GLN A 93 -10.02 3.19 4.35
CA GLN A 93 -10.91 2.76 3.28
C GLN A 93 -11.76 3.93 2.77
N ASN A 94 -12.40 4.67 3.69
CA ASN A 94 -13.36 5.72 3.35
C ASN A 94 -12.72 7.09 3.10
N MET A 95 -11.40 7.14 2.91
CA MET A 95 -10.68 8.38 2.68
C MET A 95 -10.97 8.93 1.28
N THR A 96 -11.62 10.09 1.24
CA THR A 96 -11.89 10.82 0.01
C THR A 96 -10.61 11.28 -0.67
N PHE A 97 -10.67 11.56 -1.97
CA PHE A 97 -9.53 12.15 -2.69
C PHE A 97 -9.02 13.44 -2.05
N GLU A 98 -9.91 14.34 -1.61
CA GLU A 98 -9.50 15.59 -0.96
C GLU A 98 -8.78 15.34 0.36
N GLN A 99 -9.19 14.34 1.15
CA GLN A 99 -8.47 13.91 2.34
C GLN A 99 -7.10 13.30 1.98
N ARG A 100 -7.02 12.44 0.96
CA ARG A 100 -5.74 11.86 0.48
C ARG A 100 -4.78 12.93 -0.02
N LYS A 101 -5.28 13.95 -0.73
CA LYS A 101 -4.51 15.10 -1.21
C LYS A 101 -4.07 16.02 -0.08
N ALA A 102 -4.90 16.19 0.95
CA ALA A 102 -4.52 16.92 2.15
C ALA A 102 -3.42 16.19 2.94
N LEU A 103 -3.48 14.86 3.00
CA LEU A 103 -2.42 14.02 3.58
C LEU A 103 -1.14 14.08 2.76
N ASP A 104 -1.23 13.86 1.46
CA ASP A 104 -0.07 13.89 0.58
C ASP A 104 -0.26 14.91 -0.54
N PRO A 105 0.25 16.15 -0.36
CA PRO A 105 0.15 17.19 -1.36
C PRO A 105 0.90 16.90 -2.68
N LEU A 106 1.64 15.79 -2.77
CA LEU A 106 2.20 15.32 -4.04
C LEU A 106 1.13 14.62 -4.89
N VAL A 107 0.10 14.04 -4.28
CA VAL A 107 -0.99 13.37 -4.98
C VAL A 107 -1.89 14.43 -5.63
N THR A 108 -1.96 14.43 -6.96
CA THR A 108 -2.70 15.43 -7.74
C THR A 108 -3.96 14.88 -8.38
N SER A 109 -4.05 13.56 -8.55
CA SER A 109 -5.30 12.86 -8.82
C SER A 109 -5.25 11.45 -8.26
N PHE A 110 -6.36 10.96 -7.74
CA PHE A 110 -6.52 9.59 -7.28
C PHE A 110 -7.85 9.05 -7.78
N VAL A 111 -7.82 7.96 -8.53
CA VAL A 111 -9.01 7.29 -9.05
C VAL A 111 -8.95 5.86 -8.55
N THR A 112 -9.96 5.46 -7.79
CA THR A 112 -10.17 4.06 -7.41
C THR A 112 -11.24 3.47 -8.31
N LYS A 113 -11.04 2.21 -8.68
CA LYS A 113 -12.05 1.39 -9.32
C LYS A 113 -12.09 0.07 -8.58
N GLU A 114 -13.19 -0.13 -7.88
CA GLU A 114 -13.48 -1.40 -7.22
C GLU A 114 -13.50 -2.51 -8.27
N MET A 115 -12.77 -3.59 -7.98
CA MET A 115 -12.86 -4.82 -8.74
C MET A 115 -13.76 -5.77 -7.96
N GLU A 116 -14.88 -6.17 -8.54
CA GLU A 116 -15.79 -7.15 -7.92
C GLU A 116 -15.06 -8.50 -7.79
N HIS A 117 -14.47 -8.77 -6.63
CA HIS A 117 -13.84 -10.05 -6.32
C HIS A 117 -14.37 -10.62 -5.00
N LYS A 118 -15.01 -11.79 -5.08
CA LYS A 118 -15.75 -12.46 -3.99
C LYS A 118 -14.92 -12.99 -2.81
N LYS A 119 -13.61 -12.70 -2.77
CA LYS A 119 -12.68 -13.30 -1.78
C LYS A 119 -11.67 -12.31 -1.22
N ALA A 120 -11.53 -11.14 -1.83
CA ALA A 120 -10.59 -10.12 -1.43
C ALA A 120 -11.08 -8.75 -1.92
N PHE A 121 -11.07 -7.74 -1.07
CA PHE A 121 -11.35 -6.37 -1.51
C PHE A 121 -10.15 -5.89 -2.34
N ASN A 122 -10.29 -6.06 -3.66
CA ASN A 122 -9.29 -5.70 -4.64
C ASN A 122 -9.67 -4.36 -5.27
N GLU A 123 -8.78 -3.40 -5.19
CA GLU A 123 -8.97 -2.09 -5.80
C GLU A 123 -7.92 -1.89 -6.88
N LEU A 124 -8.37 -1.61 -8.11
CA LEU A 124 -7.49 -1.05 -9.11
C LEU A 124 -7.43 0.46 -8.88
N CYS A 125 -6.24 0.95 -8.55
CA CYS A 125 -5.99 2.33 -8.23
C CYS A 125 -5.12 2.98 -9.30
N VAL A 126 -5.46 4.22 -9.64
CA VAL A 126 -4.64 5.11 -10.45
C VAL A 126 -4.32 6.33 -9.61
N CYS A 127 -3.04 6.55 -9.36
CA CYS A 127 -2.56 7.70 -8.61
C CYS A 127 -1.59 8.49 -9.48
N ARG A 128 -1.87 9.78 -9.67
CA ARG A 128 -0.93 10.71 -10.29
C ARG A 128 -0.31 11.58 -9.22
N CYS A 129 1.00 11.71 -9.30
CA CYS A 129 1.79 12.48 -8.38
C CYS A 129 2.59 13.55 -9.13
N ASN A 130 2.54 14.79 -8.62
CA ASN A 130 3.47 15.84 -9.00
C ASN A 130 4.48 16.04 -7.88
N PHE A 131 5.75 15.86 -8.21
CA PHE A 131 6.83 16.06 -7.25
C PHE A 131 7.05 17.54 -6.94
N LYS A 132 7.29 17.84 -5.67
CA LYS A 132 7.63 19.18 -5.17
C LYS A 132 9.14 19.31 -4.97
N PRO A 133 9.68 20.52 -4.73
CA PRO A 133 11.08 20.69 -4.34
C PRO A 133 11.45 19.76 -3.16
N PRO A 134 12.66 19.16 -3.17
CA PRO A 134 13.75 19.38 -4.13
C PRO A 134 13.62 18.58 -5.44
N THR A 135 12.57 17.77 -5.59
CA THR A 135 12.37 16.82 -6.70
C THR A 135 11.51 17.36 -7.87
N TRP A 136 11.25 18.66 -7.89
CA TRP A 136 10.40 19.35 -8.89
C TRP A 136 10.87 19.25 -10.35
N PHE A 137 12.15 18.90 -10.58
CA PHE A 137 12.68 18.63 -11.92
C PHE A 137 12.24 17.28 -12.49
N LEU A 138 11.67 16.41 -11.66
CA LEU A 138 11.05 15.18 -12.13
C LEU A 138 9.71 15.51 -12.76
N ALA A 139 9.48 14.96 -13.97
CA ALA A 139 8.15 14.94 -14.56
C ALA A 139 7.11 14.31 -13.61
N ALA A 140 5.84 14.63 -13.83
CA ALA A 140 4.75 13.98 -13.13
C ALA A 140 4.85 12.44 -13.26
N ARG A 141 4.44 11.72 -12.22
CA ARG A 141 4.40 10.26 -12.21
C ARG A 141 2.99 9.75 -12.15
N ASP A 142 2.69 8.83 -13.04
CA ASP A 142 1.43 8.10 -13.03
C ASP A 142 1.70 6.68 -12.53
N PHE A 143 1.02 6.27 -11.46
CA PHE A 143 1.11 4.96 -10.86
C PHE A 143 -0.23 4.26 -11.04
N VAL A 144 -0.24 3.16 -11.78
CA VAL A 144 -1.39 2.24 -11.85
C VAL A 144 -1.03 1.01 -11.05
N PHE A 145 -1.85 0.69 -10.05
CA PHE A 145 -1.54 -0.34 -9.09
C PHE A 145 -2.78 -1.06 -8.58
N LEU A 146 -2.61 -2.33 -8.26
CA LEU A 146 -3.61 -3.16 -7.59
C LEU A 146 -3.34 -3.09 -6.09
N SER A 147 -4.39 -2.90 -5.31
CA SER A 147 -4.36 -2.95 -3.85
C SER A 147 -5.26 -4.07 -3.34
N GLN A 148 -4.79 -4.81 -2.34
CA GLN A 148 -5.54 -5.89 -1.71
C GLN A 148 -5.38 -5.84 -0.20
N THR A 149 -6.49 -6.05 0.51
CA THR A 149 -6.53 -6.09 1.98
C THR A 149 -6.69 -7.51 2.49
N TYR A 150 -5.93 -7.84 3.53
CA TYR A 150 -5.96 -9.11 4.25
C TYR A 150 -6.19 -8.86 5.74
N LEU A 151 -7.02 -9.71 6.36
CA LEU A 151 -7.32 -9.67 7.79
C LEU A 151 -6.70 -10.89 8.46
N PHE A 152 -6.13 -10.71 9.66
CA PHE A 152 -5.50 -11.79 10.41
C PHE A 152 -6.01 -11.84 11.85
N ASP A 153 -6.14 -13.05 12.37
CA ASP A 153 -6.50 -13.29 13.76
C ASP A 153 -5.30 -13.25 14.72
N ASN A 154 -5.55 -13.45 16.01
CA ASN A 154 -4.52 -13.48 17.06
C ASN A 154 -3.50 -14.62 16.90
N GLN A 155 -3.78 -15.62 16.06
CA GLN A 155 -2.89 -16.74 15.76
C GLN A 155 -2.08 -16.47 14.48
N GLY A 156 -2.30 -15.34 13.81
CA GLY A 156 -1.70 -15.00 12.53
C GLY A 156 -2.29 -15.78 11.34
N GLN A 157 -3.46 -16.39 11.52
CA GLN A 157 -4.23 -17.04 10.46
C GLN A 157 -5.06 -16.00 9.72
N GLU A 158 -5.14 -16.14 8.40
CA GLU A 158 -5.95 -15.26 7.56
C GLU A 158 -7.44 -15.49 7.84
N ILE A 159 -8.15 -14.41 8.13
CA ILE A 159 -9.60 -14.41 8.29
C ILE A 159 -10.18 -14.23 6.88
N PRO A 160 -10.95 -15.22 6.36
CA PRO A 160 -11.55 -15.09 5.05
C PRO A 160 -12.55 -13.93 5.04
N LEU A 161 -12.49 -13.12 3.98
CA LEU A 161 -13.45 -12.05 3.77
C LEU A 161 -14.85 -12.61 3.45
N PRO A 162 -15.92 -11.88 3.78
CA PRO A 162 -17.28 -12.32 3.49
C PRO A 162 -17.47 -12.52 1.98
N GLU A 163 -18.20 -13.57 1.59
CA GLU A 163 -18.49 -13.88 0.18
C GLU A 163 -19.59 -12.99 -0.42
N ASP A 164 -20.36 -12.32 0.44
CA ASP A 164 -21.49 -11.46 0.10
C ASP A 164 -21.09 -9.97 0.11
N ASN A 165 -21.89 -9.12 -0.55
CA ASN A 165 -21.73 -7.65 -0.64
C ASN A 165 -21.87 -6.92 0.73
N GLU A 166 -21.48 -7.54 1.84
CA GLU A 166 -21.33 -6.83 3.11
C GLU A 166 -20.21 -5.81 2.98
N PHE A 167 -20.47 -4.58 3.42
CA PHE A 167 -19.43 -3.57 3.46
C PHE A 167 -18.31 -4.04 4.41
N LEU A 168 -17.07 -3.95 3.94
CA LEU A 168 -15.93 -4.51 4.65
C LEU A 168 -15.70 -3.83 6.02
N ASP A 169 -16.08 -2.56 6.17
CA ASP A 169 -16.04 -1.84 7.44
C ASP A 169 -17.03 -2.41 8.46
N ASP A 170 -18.25 -2.76 8.05
CA ASP A 170 -19.24 -3.44 8.89
C ASP A 170 -18.71 -4.82 9.35
N PHE A 171 -18.10 -5.58 8.43
CA PHE A 171 -17.51 -6.89 8.76
C PHE A 171 -16.35 -6.76 9.77
N VAL A 172 -15.46 -5.79 9.56
CA VAL A 172 -14.33 -5.53 10.47
C VAL A 172 -14.84 -5.08 11.83
N LEU A 173 -15.89 -4.23 11.88
CA LEU A 173 -16.49 -3.79 13.13
C LEU A 173 -17.15 -4.96 13.89
N ALA A 174 -17.89 -5.81 13.19
CA ALA A 174 -18.55 -6.99 13.78
C ALA A 174 -17.57 -8.05 14.30
N ASN A 175 -16.37 -8.13 13.71
CA ASN A 175 -15.33 -9.09 14.07
C ASN A 175 -14.11 -8.44 14.77
N LYS A 176 -14.25 -7.22 15.30
CA LYS A 176 -13.15 -6.46 15.92
C LYS A 176 -12.35 -7.23 16.98
N ASP A 177 -13.00 -8.14 17.70
CA ASP A 177 -12.37 -8.92 18.76
C ASP A 177 -11.59 -10.15 18.26
N LYS A 178 -11.85 -10.55 17.02
CA LYS A 178 -11.14 -11.65 16.35
C LYS A 178 -9.97 -11.13 15.51
N ILE A 179 -10.10 -9.93 14.95
CA ILE A 179 -9.09 -9.33 14.08
C ILE A 179 -7.98 -8.72 14.95
N ALA A 180 -6.76 -9.23 14.76
CA ALA A 180 -5.56 -8.75 15.44
C ALA A 180 -4.72 -7.83 14.54
N LYS A 181 -4.77 -8.08 13.23
CA LYS A 181 -3.92 -7.39 12.26
C LYS A 181 -4.64 -7.21 10.92
N ILE A 182 -4.36 -6.09 10.27
CA ILE A 182 -4.75 -5.80 8.90
C ILE A 182 -3.49 -5.52 8.07
N ILE A 183 -3.40 -6.13 6.90
CA ILE A 183 -2.36 -5.83 5.92
C ILE A 183 -3.03 -5.40 4.62
N ALA A 184 -2.86 -4.14 4.23
CA ALA A 184 -3.22 -3.65 2.90
C ALA A 184 -1.94 -3.52 2.08
N VAL A 185 -1.82 -4.28 1.00
CA VAL A 185 -0.65 -4.30 0.13
C VAL A 185 -1.02 -3.84 -1.28
N SER A 186 -0.15 -3.03 -1.87
CA SER A 186 -0.33 -2.44 -3.18
C SER A 186 0.91 -2.64 -4.04
N ARG A 187 0.70 -2.86 -5.35
CA ARG A 187 1.76 -3.00 -6.34
C ARG A 187 1.34 -2.53 -7.71
N SER A 188 2.30 -2.11 -8.53
CA SER A 188 2.01 -1.79 -9.91
C SER A 188 1.60 -3.02 -10.70
N VAL A 189 0.60 -2.79 -11.55
CA VAL A 189 0.05 -3.74 -12.52
C VAL A 189 0.91 -3.68 -13.78
N ASP A 190 1.08 -4.83 -14.45
CA ASP A 190 1.83 -4.88 -15.70
C ASP A 190 1.06 -4.24 -16.86
N GLU A 191 1.77 -3.65 -17.83
CA GLU A 191 1.15 -2.97 -18.98
C GLU A 191 0.22 -3.89 -19.78
N ASP A 192 0.59 -5.18 -19.87
CA ASP A 192 -0.22 -6.20 -20.51
C ASP A 192 -1.56 -6.41 -19.78
N GLU A 193 -1.57 -6.41 -18.44
CA GLU A 193 -2.80 -6.54 -17.64
C GLU A 193 -3.68 -5.28 -17.78
N ILE A 194 -3.08 -4.08 -17.82
CA ILE A 194 -3.78 -2.82 -18.10
C ILE A 194 -4.44 -2.84 -19.49
N SER A 195 -3.71 -3.33 -20.50
CA SER A 195 -4.20 -3.37 -21.89
C SER A 195 -5.36 -4.35 -22.11
N ARG A 196 -5.41 -5.44 -21.32
CA ARG A 196 -6.49 -6.44 -21.37
C ARG A 196 -7.79 -5.93 -20.78
N CYS A 197 -7.71 -5.03 -19.80
CA CYS A 197 -8.84 -4.28 -19.29
C CYS A 197 -9.44 -3.42 -20.43
N ARG A 198 -10.53 -3.88 -21.05
CA ARG A 198 -11.23 -3.30 -22.23
C ARG A 198 -11.76 -1.85 -22.08
N ARG A 199 -11.30 -1.08 -21.10
CA ARG A 199 -11.54 0.36 -20.88
C ARG A 199 -10.23 1.19 -20.92
N SER A 200 -9.23 0.70 -21.66
CA SER A 200 -7.85 1.20 -21.70
C SER A 200 -7.67 2.70 -21.98
N SER A 201 -8.64 3.39 -22.59
CA SER A 201 -8.58 4.83 -22.82
C SER A 201 -8.61 5.68 -21.55
N GLU A 202 -9.08 5.15 -20.42
CA GLU A 202 -9.10 5.87 -19.13
C GLU A 202 -7.73 5.86 -18.43
N TYR A 203 -6.81 5.00 -18.86
CA TYR A 203 -5.52 4.74 -18.20
C TYR A 203 -4.31 5.14 -19.05
N THR A 204 -4.53 5.87 -20.14
CA THR A 204 -3.45 6.38 -20.99
C THR A 204 -2.60 7.39 -20.24
N LEU A 205 -1.28 7.22 -20.28
CA LEU A 205 -0.31 8.21 -19.81
C LEU A 205 -0.56 9.55 -20.50
N ALA A 206 -0.69 10.63 -19.74
CA ALA A 206 -0.78 11.95 -20.35
C ALA A 206 0.59 12.35 -20.92
N HIS A 207 0.57 13.24 -21.92
CA HIS A 207 1.80 13.70 -22.55
C HIS A 207 2.72 14.39 -21.53
N GLY A 208 3.98 13.96 -21.46
CA GLY A 208 4.97 14.50 -20.53
C GLY A 208 4.97 13.86 -19.14
N GLU A 209 4.10 12.88 -18.88
CA GLU A 209 4.14 12.06 -17.66
C GLU A 209 5.04 10.83 -17.84
N VAL A 210 5.59 10.33 -16.74
CA VAL A 210 6.38 9.09 -16.72
C VAL A 210 5.65 8.05 -15.86
N ARG A 211 5.52 6.82 -16.36
CA ARG A 211 4.98 5.71 -15.58
C ARG A 211 5.93 5.36 -14.44
N GLY A 212 5.48 5.53 -13.20
CA GLY A 212 6.18 5.02 -12.03
C GLY A 212 5.70 3.61 -11.69
N PHE A 213 6.53 2.85 -10.98
CA PHE A 213 6.24 1.48 -10.59
C PHE A 213 6.31 1.33 -9.07
N ILE A 214 5.20 0.94 -8.48
CA ILE A 214 5.16 0.50 -7.08
C ILE A 214 5.62 -0.95 -7.08
N ARG A 215 6.81 -1.22 -6.52
CA ARG A 215 7.25 -2.60 -6.34
C ARG A 215 6.46 -3.23 -5.21
N CYS A 216 6.39 -2.54 -4.08
CA CYS A 216 5.56 -2.91 -2.93
C CYS A 216 5.28 -1.68 -2.08
N ILE A 217 4.01 -1.42 -1.77
CA ILE A 217 3.62 -0.59 -0.62
C ILE A 217 2.75 -1.44 0.26
N ALA A 218 3.03 -1.46 1.56
CA ALA A 218 2.16 -2.12 2.51
C ALA A 218 1.87 -1.23 3.70
N TRP A 219 0.61 -1.25 4.12
CA TRP A 219 0.12 -0.74 5.38
C TRP A 219 -0.18 -1.94 6.27
N VAL A 220 0.59 -2.06 7.35
CA VAL A 220 0.38 -3.07 8.39
C VAL A 220 -0.17 -2.35 9.61
N ILE A 221 -1.33 -2.78 10.10
CA ILE A 221 -1.98 -2.22 11.28
C ILE A 221 -2.16 -3.35 12.28
N ASP A 222 -1.40 -3.31 13.37
CA ASP A 222 -1.56 -4.21 14.50
C ASP A 222 -2.44 -3.57 15.57
N ARG A 223 -3.33 -4.37 16.16
CA ARG A 223 -4.01 -3.98 17.39
C ARG A 223 -2.99 -3.93 18.54
N ILE A 224 -2.94 -2.81 19.26
CA ILE A 224 -2.22 -2.73 20.55
C ILE A 224 -3.24 -2.93 21.67
N ASP A 225 -4.29 -2.13 21.66
CA ASP A 225 -5.40 -2.19 22.61
C ASP A 225 -6.70 -1.75 21.91
N ASP A 226 -7.76 -1.49 22.69
CA ASP A 226 -9.08 -1.12 22.15
C ASP A 226 -9.12 0.28 21.53
N ASN A 227 -8.16 1.15 21.84
CA ASN A 227 -8.14 2.56 21.44
C ASN A 227 -6.89 2.94 20.64
N SER A 228 -5.93 2.03 20.49
CA SER A 228 -4.69 2.30 19.78
C SER A 228 -4.24 1.13 18.91
N CYS A 229 -3.57 1.48 17.81
CA CYS A 229 -2.95 0.53 16.91
C CYS A 229 -1.51 0.92 16.62
N ARG A 230 -0.69 -0.07 16.27
CA ARG A 230 0.62 0.14 15.68
C ARG A 230 0.43 0.21 14.18
N GLY A 231 0.70 1.36 13.60
CA GLY A 231 0.79 1.52 12.15
C GLY A 231 2.22 1.27 11.70
N GLN A 232 2.38 0.54 10.61
CA GLN A 232 3.64 0.35 9.92
C GLN A 232 3.42 0.52 8.41
N THR A 233 4.25 1.36 7.78
CA THR A 233 4.33 1.47 6.32
C THR A 233 5.59 0.79 5.85
N LEU A 234 5.50 -0.01 4.80
CA LEU A 234 6.63 -0.51 4.03
C LEU A 234 6.47 0.05 2.62
N SER A 235 7.53 0.65 2.07
CA SER A 235 7.46 1.21 0.73
C SER A 235 8.73 0.96 -0.05
N GLU A 236 8.54 0.43 -1.25
CA GLU A 236 9.51 0.36 -2.32
C GLU A 236 8.84 0.83 -3.61
N MET A 237 9.42 1.86 -4.21
CA MET A 237 8.96 2.40 -5.48
C MET A 237 10.15 2.61 -6.43
N ASP A 238 9.91 2.30 -7.69
CA ASP A 238 10.77 2.72 -8.79
C ASP A 238 10.08 3.87 -9.50
N VAL A 239 10.60 5.08 -9.30
CA VAL A 239 10.05 6.27 -9.95
C VAL A 239 10.35 6.32 -11.45
N ALA A 240 11.14 5.39 -12.00
CA ALA A 240 11.48 5.29 -13.41
C ALA A 240 12.17 6.52 -14.03
N GLY A 241 12.90 6.28 -15.12
CA GLY A 241 13.72 7.27 -15.80
C GLY A 241 15.09 7.48 -15.16
N TYR A 242 15.85 8.45 -15.67
CA TYR A 242 17.19 8.80 -15.17
C TYR A 242 17.10 9.60 -13.87
N VAL A 243 16.77 8.93 -12.78
CA VAL A 243 16.64 9.52 -11.44
C VAL A 243 17.85 9.16 -10.58
N PRO A 244 18.63 10.14 -10.08
CA PRO A 244 19.75 9.90 -9.18
C PRO A 244 19.34 9.18 -7.89
N ASP A 245 20.20 8.34 -7.33
CA ASP A 245 19.86 7.53 -6.15
C ASP A 245 19.53 8.37 -4.90
N TRP A 246 20.15 9.54 -4.73
CA TRP A 246 19.81 10.44 -3.63
C TRP A 246 18.36 10.94 -3.72
N VAL A 247 17.81 11.07 -4.93
CA VAL A 247 16.41 11.46 -5.17
C VAL A 247 15.47 10.30 -4.84
N LYS A 248 15.83 9.08 -5.23
CA LYS A 248 15.07 7.86 -4.86
C LYS A 248 14.97 7.73 -3.34
N GLY A 249 16.07 8.02 -2.63
CA GLY A 249 16.09 8.05 -1.16
C GLY A 249 15.13 9.08 -0.55
N ILE A 250 15.02 10.29 -1.13
CA ILE A 250 14.06 11.30 -0.67
C ILE A 250 12.62 10.85 -0.89
N ILE A 251 12.32 10.26 -2.05
CA ILE A 251 10.97 9.81 -2.39
C ILE A 251 10.56 8.62 -1.51
N ALA A 252 11.47 7.67 -1.30
CA ALA A 252 11.26 6.58 -0.36
C ALA A 252 10.94 7.13 1.04
N GLN A 253 11.78 8.03 1.58
CA GLN A 253 11.51 8.67 2.88
C GLN A 253 10.16 9.40 2.92
N HIS A 254 9.76 10.11 1.87
CA HIS A 254 8.45 10.77 1.79
C HIS A 254 7.28 9.79 1.90
N ASN A 255 7.41 8.60 1.32
CA ASN A 255 6.41 7.54 1.43
C ASN A 255 6.36 6.93 2.83
N ALA A 256 7.51 6.68 3.46
CA ALA A 256 7.56 6.23 4.85
C ALA A 256 6.94 7.28 5.80
N SER A 257 7.18 8.57 5.53
CA SER A 257 6.53 9.70 6.18
C SER A 257 5.02 9.79 5.90
N GLY A 258 4.44 8.99 5.00
CA GLY A 258 2.98 8.89 4.83
C GLY A 258 2.27 8.53 6.13
N LEU A 259 2.92 7.75 7.01
CA LEU A 259 2.41 7.41 8.34
C LEU A 259 2.39 8.62 9.29
N ILE A 260 3.37 9.53 9.18
CA ILE A 260 3.39 10.80 9.93
C ILE A 260 2.18 11.64 9.54
N LYS A 261 1.98 11.83 8.23
CA LYS A 261 0.90 12.65 7.69
C LYS A 261 -0.46 12.12 8.13
N LEU A 262 -0.63 10.80 8.05
CA LEU A 262 -1.85 10.12 8.49
C LEU A 262 -2.10 10.30 9.98
N LYS A 263 -1.07 10.09 10.81
CA LYS A 263 -1.16 10.29 12.25
C LYS A 263 -1.52 11.74 12.59
N ASN A 264 -0.83 12.72 12.01
CA ASN A 264 -1.09 14.13 12.25
C ASN A 264 -2.52 14.52 11.85
N HIS A 265 -3.01 14.01 10.72
CA HIS A 265 -4.40 14.20 10.29
C HIS A 265 -5.42 13.60 11.27
N ILE A 266 -5.16 12.40 11.78
CA ILE A 266 -5.99 11.73 12.78
C ILE A 266 -6.03 12.52 14.09
N GLU A 267 -4.90 13.05 14.52
CA GLU A 267 -4.76 13.85 15.74
C GLU A 267 -5.25 15.30 15.58
N GLY A 268 -5.56 15.74 14.35
CA GLY A 268 -5.95 17.12 14.04
C GLY A 268 -4.78 18.12 14.10
N ASN A 269 -3.55 17.64 14.10
CA ASN A 269 -2.33 18.46 14.05
C ASN A 269 -2.12 18.96 12.62
N LYS A 270 -1.92 20.28 12.46
CA LYS A 270 -1.65 20.94 11.17
C LYS A 270 -0.18 20.89 10.79
#